data_AF-A0A7V3NC73-F1
#
_entry.id   AF-A0A7V3NC73-F1
#
_cell.length_a   1.000
_cell.length_b   1.000
_cell.length_c   1.000
_cell.angle_alpha   90.00
_cell.angle_beta   90.00
_cell.angle_gamma   90.00
#
_symmetry.space_group_name_H-M   'P 1'
#
loop_
_entity.id
_entity.type
_entity.pdbx_description
1 polymer ?
#
loop_
_entity_poly.entity_id
_entity_poly.type
_entity_poly.pdbx_seq_one_letter_code
_entity_poly.pdbx_strand_id
1 'polypeptide(L)'
;MPFCDRPAALVGRRWMLALALILLGSAPVEAQVLATTTRAVGGVSINAEGILTRVDVSRDGSLQQIRLQAVPQALQARAELRKVSLKALERLIREHQQAGTPLPDDVHCLAGLQNIRYVLVYPDQQDIVLAGYAEGWRLDARGNVVGQTTGQPVLLLDDLLTALRTLGGQVRGPMTCSIDPTPEGIQRVSAFSRRLREIGNPAATAAAIEEQLGPQKITVAGVPATSHFAHVLVAADYRMKRISMGMEPAPVAGVPSFLEFVRASGRGMNNMLPRWWLEPDYPGLVRDEAGLAWEIRPGSVRAMAEADFFDAQGRQHPSGKADSASQRWAELFTRHYAELAQAEPVFAQLRNCMELAVVAALVAKENLIAKAGAHFPLLTQSDGFATVQLPAPRQVASKAVVVKKGRTWVIAAGGVAINPWPVVDKTEAQARVAQVRTKAAGKPAVTWWWD
;
A
#
# COMPACT_ATOMS: atom_id res chain seq x y z
N MET A 1 -84.07 -47.93 1.15
CA MET A 1 -84.78 -48.30 2.40
C MET A 1 -84.36 -49.71 2.75
N PRO A 2 -83.99 -50.07 4.00
CA PRO A 2 -84.18 -49.35 5.28
C PRO A 2 -82.84 -49.02 6.03
N PHE A 3 -82.82 -47.90 6.78
CA PHE A 3 -82.66 -47.74 8.27
C PHE A 3 -81.31 -48.20 8.86
N CYS A 4 -80.47 -47.26 9.34
CA CYS A 4 -80.37 -46.70 10.71
C CYS A 4 -79.60 -47.60 11.69
N ASP A 5 -78.42 -47.19 12.15
CA ASP A 5 -78.22 -46.53 13.46
C ASP A 5 -76.73 -46.46 13.88
N ARG A 6 -76.38 -45.35 14.56
CA ARG A 6 -75.12 -45.07 15.31
C ARG A 6 -75.15 -45.77 16.69
N PRO A 7 -74.08 -45.84 17.55
CA PRO A 7 -73.00 -44.84 17.71
C PRO A 7 -71.58 -45.31 18.17
N ALA A 8 -70.67 -44.33 18.12
CA ALA A 8 -69.54 -44.01 19.03
C ALA A 8 -68.47 -45.07 19.42
N ALA A 9 -67.22 -44.80 19.03
CA ALA A 9 -66.09 -44.70 19.98
C ALA A 9 -64.88 -44.01 19.31
N LEU A 10 -64.35 -42.97 19.98
CA LEU A 10 -63.09 -42.32 19.69
C LEU A 10 -61.92 -43.29 19.89
N VAL A 11 -60.92 -43.30 19.00
CA VAL A 11 -59.48 -43.26 19.35
C VAL A 11 -58.72 -42.80 18.09
N GLY A 12 -57.91 -41.76 18.27
CA GLY A 12 -57.30 -41.02 17.17
C GLY A 12 -56.15 -41.70 16.44
N ARG A 13 -55.87 -41.16 15.25
CA ARG A 13 -54.52 -41.16 14.68
C ARG A 13 -54.36 -39.96 13.75
N ARG A 14 -53.27 -39.26 14.02
CA ARG A 14 -52.81 -37.99 13.45
C ARG A 14 -52.80 -37.99 11.93
N TRP A 15 -53.48 -37.01 11.35
CA TRP A 15 -53.21 -36.47 10.01
C TRP A 15 -52.35 -35.21 10.20
N MET A 16 -51.22 -35.13 9.52
CA MET A 16 -50.55 -33.90 9.06
C MET A 16 -49.43 -34.37 8.10
N LEU A 17 -49.76 -34.51 6.81
CA LEU A 17 -49.57 -33.51 5.75
C LEU A 17 -48.11 -33.10 5.58
N ALA A 18 -47.52 -33.69 4.55
CA ALA A 18 -46.28 -33.29 3.91
C ALA A 18 -46.41 -31.89 3.29
N LEU A 19 -45.46 -31.03 3.59
CA LEU A 19 -45.10 -29.88 2.74
C LEU A 19 -43.61 -29.60 2.96
N ALA A 20 -42.76 -30.32 2.25
CA ALA A 20 -41.34 -29.99 2.14
C ALA A 20 -41.21 -28.84 1.15
N LEU A 21 -41.14 -27.60 1.66
CA LEU A 21 -40.64 -26.46 0.91
C LEU A 21 -39.15 -26.70 0.63
N ILE A 22 -38.81 -27.05 -0.60
CA ILE A 22 -37.44 -26.95 -1.11
C ILE A 22 -37.18 -25.46 -1.36
N LEU A 23 -36.76 -24.75 -0.31
CA LEU A 23 -36.06 -23.48 -0.45
C LEU A 23 -34.65 -23.80 -0.96
N LEU A 24 -34.47 -23.72 -2.28
CA LEU A 24 -33.16 -23.54 -2.89
C LEU A 24 -32.64 -22.18 -2.43
N GLY A 25 -32.04 -22.17 -1.24
CA GLY A 25 -31.22 -21.07 -0.78
C GLY A 25 -29.98 -21.04 -1.65
N SER A 26 -29.96 -20.14 -2.64
CA SER A 26 -28.75 -19.68 -3.28
C SER A 26 -27.87 -19.09 -2.19
N ALA A 27 -26.95 -19.88 -1.64
CA ALA A 27 -25.88 -19.31 -0.83
C ALA A 27 -25.17 -18.28 -1.72
N PRO A 28 -24.96 -17.03 -1.26
CA PRO A 28 -24.03 -16.16 -1.96
C PRO A 28 -22.71 -16.94 -2.00
N VAL A 29 -22.22 -17.20 -3.21
CA VAL A 29 -20.84 -17.63 -3.41
C VAL A 29 -20.01 -16.45 -2.92
N GLU A 30 -19.67 -16.45 -1.63
CA GLU A 30 -18.59 -15.64 -1.13
C GLU A 30 -17.37 -16.10 -1.89
N ALA A 31 -16.98 -15.29 -2.87
CA ALA A 31 -15.83 -15.52 -3.69
C ALA A 31 -14.66 -15.78 -2.75
N GLN A 32 -14.10 -17.00 -2.81
CA GLN A 32 -12.79 -17.35 -2.27
C GLN A 32 -11.72 -16.64 -3.12
N VAL A 33 -11.83 -15.32 -3.21
CA VAL A 33 -10.74 -14.43 -3.58
C VAL A 33 -9.65 -14.65 -2.53
N LEU A 34 -8.45 -14.22 -2.82
CA LEU A 34 -7.40 -13.86 -1.87
C LEU A 34 -7.85 -12.87 -0.74
N ALA A 35 -9.10 -12.94 -0.26
CA ALA A 35 -9.67 -12.23 0.88
C ALA A 35 -9.02 -12.60 2.22
N THR A 36 -8.06 -13.53 2.23
CA THR A 36 -7.22 -13.86 3.40
C THR A 36 -5.79 -13.34 3.30
N THR A 37 -5.34 -12.80 2.16
CA THR A 37 -4.01 -12.18 2.11
C THR A 37 -4.07 -10.76 2.67
N THR A 38 -3.54 -10.66 3.90
CA THR A 38 -3.03 -9.47 4.58
C THR A 38 -4.07 -8.46 5.11
N ARG A 39 -4.80 -8.85 6.17
CA ARG A 39 -5.28 -7.87 7.18
C ARG A 39 -4.13 -7.13 7.85
N ALA A 40 -2.92 -7.69 7.80
CA ALA A 40 -1.71 -7.06 8.28
C ALA A 40 -0.78 -6.71 7.12
N VAL A 41 -0.70 -5.42 6.79
CA VAL A 41 0.29 -4.87 5.84
C VAL A 41 1.40 -4.25 6.68
N GLY A 42 2.67 -4.59 6.41
CA GLY A 42 3.80 -3.93 7.07
C GLY A 42 3.83 -4.00 8.60
N GLY A 43 3.26 -5.06 9.19
CA GLY A 43 3.24 -5.25 10.65
C GLY A 43 2.23 -4.36 11.39
N VAL A 44 1.25 -3.76 10.69
CA VAL A 44 0.10 -3.09 11.31
C VAL A 44 -1.18 -3.86 11.04
N SER A 45 -2.18 -3.74 11.91
CA SER A 45 -3.54 -4.25 11.71
C SER A 45 -4.52 -3.08 11.81
N ILE A 46 -5.58 -3.10 11.01
CA ILE A 46 -6.63 -2.08 11.04
C ILE A 46 -7.97 -2.80 11.28
N ASN A 47 -8.66 -2.43 12.36
CA ASN A 47 -9.95 -3.02 12.71
C ASN A 47 -11.12 -2.38 11.93
N ALA A 48 -12.33 -2.89 12.14
CA ALA A 48 -13.54 -2.41 11.45
C ALA A 48 -13.85 -0.92 11.73
N GLU A 49 -13.43 -0.42 12.90
CA GLU A 49 -13.57 0.99 13.29
C GLU A 49 -12.49 1.89 12.65
N GLY A 50 -11.54 1.32 11.91
CA GLY A 50 -10.45 2.05 11.26
C GLY A 50 -9.32 2.45 12.21
N ILE A 51 -9.18 1.76 13.35
CA ILE A 51 -8.10 1.96 14.31
C ILE A 51 -6.90 1.13 13.89
N LEU A 52 -5.78 1.81 13.63
CA LEU A 52 -4.49 1.19 13.34
C LEU A 52 -3.80 0.78 14.63
N THR A 53 -3.33 -0.47 14.70
CA THR A 53 -2.50 -1.00 15.78
C THR A 53 -1.27 -1.72 15.22
N ARG A 54 -0.20 -1.77 16.01
CA ARG A 54 0.97 -2.60 15.71
C ARG A 54 0.63 -4.07 15.98
N VAL A 55 1.06 -4.97 15.09
CA VAL A 55 1.00 -6.42 15.30
C VAL A 55 2.36 -6.91 15.80
N ASP A 56 2.37 -7.59 16.96
CA ASP A 56 3.57 -8.25 17.47
C ASP A 56 3.62 -9.71 16.99
N VAL A 57 4.56 -9.99 16.09
CA VAL A 57 4.75 -11.27 15.38
C VAL A 57 4.89 -12.48 16.33
N SER A 58 5.24 -12.27 17.61
CA SER A 58 5.51 -13.34 18.58
C SER A 58 4.34 -13.69 19.52
N ARG A 59 3.26 -12.92 19.58
CA ARG A 59 2.17 -13.14 20.57
C ARG A 59 0.83 -13.53 19.96
N ASP A 60 0.55 -13.01 18.77
CA ASP A 60 -0.72 -13.25 18.12
C ASP A 60 -0.58 -14.44 17.18
N GLY A 61 -0.78 -15.65 17.70
CA GLY A 61 -1.00 -16.88 16.91
C GLY A 61 -2.24 -16.84 16.00
N SER A 62 -2.78 -15.63 15.76
CA SER A 62 -3.91 -15.30 14.91
C SER A 62 -3.52 -14.83 13.51
N LEU A 63 -2.28 -15.07 13.07
CA LEU A 63 -2.02 -15.20 11.64
C LEU A 63 -2.78 -16.46 11.18
N GLN A 64 -4.10 -16.31 10.97
CA GLN A 64 -4.93 -17.28 10.26
C GLN A 64 -4.13 -17.72 9.04
N GLN A 65 -3.89 -19.02 8.92
CA GLN A 65 -3.01 -19.62 7.91
C GLN A 65 -3.36 -19.09 6.52
N ILE A 66 -2.67 -18.02 6.10
CA ILE A 66 -2.67 -17.58 4.72
C ILE A 66 -2.02 -18.74 3.96
N ARG A 67 -2.82 -19.48 3.21
CA ARG A 67 -2.32 -20.56 2.35
C ARG A 67 -2.25 -20.00 0.95
N LEU A 68 -1.04 -19.64 0.53
CA LEU A 68 -0.76 -19.47 -0.88
C LEU A 68 -0.74 -20.84 -1.56
N GLN A 69 -1.23 -20.89 -2.79
CA GLN A 69 -1.03 -21.99 -3.69
C GLN A 69 0.49 -22.19 -3.92
N ALA A 70 0.88 -23.43 -4.24
CA ALA A 70 2.26 -23.69 -4.61
C ALA A 70 2.61 -22.88 -5.87
N VAL A 71 3.76 -22.21 -5.85
CA VAL A 71 4.25 -21.45 -7.01
C VAL A 71 4.41 -22.42 -8.20
N PRO A 72 3.77 -22.15 -9.36
CA PRO A 72 3.90 -22.98 -10.54
C PRO A 72 5.36 -23.19 -10.93
N GLN A 73 5.73 -24.41 -11.33
CA GLN A 73 7.14 -24.76 -11.63
C GLN A 73 7.79 -23.80 -12.63
N ALA A 74 7.04 -23.33 -13.62
CA ALA A 74 7.51 -22.40 -14.64
C ALA A 74 7.86 -21.00 -14.09
N LEU A 75 7.35 -20.62 -12.91
CA LEU A 75 7.57 -19.31 -12.27
C LEU A 75 8.64 -19.35 -11.17
N GLN A 76 9.09 -20.54 -10.76
CA GLN A 76 10.05 -20.72 -9.66
C GLN A 76 11.40 -20.07 -9.95
N ALA A 77 11.88 -20.17 -11.19
CA ALA A 77 13.19 -19.67 -11.59
C ALA A 77 13.24 -18.12 -11.60
N ARG A 78 14.42 -17.59 -11.31
CA ARG A 78 14.71 -16.16 -11.46
C ARG A 78 14.74 -15.79 -12.94
N ALA A 79 14.12 -14.67 -13.25
CA ALA A 79 14.09 -14.07 -14.57
C ALA A 79 14.50 -12.60 -14.47
N GLU A 80 15.60 -12.24 -15.14
CA GLU A 80 16.08 -10.85 -15.20
C GLU A 80 15.09 -9.92 -15.92
N LEU A 81 14.25 -10.50 -16.80
CA LEU A 81 13.29 -9.76 -17.59
C LEU A 81 12.05 -10.62 -17.90
N ARG A 82 11.22 -10.89 -16.90
CA ARG A 82 9.88 -11.46 -17.10
C ARG A 82 8.96 -10.40 -17.69
N LYS A 83 8.17 -10.80 -18.68
CA LYS A 83 7.19 -9.97 -19.39
C LYS A 83 5.79 -10.39 -18.97
N VAL A 84 4.91 -9.43 -18.72
CA VAL A 84 3.48 -9.62 -18.46
C VAL A 84 2.69 -8.83 -19.50
N SER A 85 1.87 -9.53 -20.29
CA SER A 85 0.98 -8.93 -21.30
C SER A 85 -0.30 -8.45 -20.64
N LEU A 86 -0.60 -7.15 -20.73
CA LEU A 86 -1.84 -6.60 -20.17
C LEU A 86 -3.08 -7.10 -20.93
N LYS A 87 -2.97 -7.32 -22.25
CA LYS A 87 -4.04 -7.91 -23.05
C LYS A 87 -4.36 -9.35 -22.62
N ALA A 88 -3.33 -10.19 -22.49
CA ALA A 88 -3.53 -11.59 -22.12
C ALA A 88 -3.97 -11.72 -20.65
N LEU A 89 -3.45 -10.87 -19.76
CA LEU A 89 -3.87 -10.77 -18.37
C LEU A 89 -5.36 -10.41 -18.28
N GLU A 90 -5.80 -9.37 -19.00
CA GLU A 90 -7.22 -9.00 -19.00
C GLU A 90 -8.13 -10.12 -19.55
N ARG A 91 -7.71 -10.79 -20.64
CA ARG A 91 -8.44 -11.94 -21.18
C ARG A 91 -8.61 -13.02 -20.12
N LEU A 92 -7.53 -13.38 -19.42
CA LEU A 92 -7.56 -14.40 -18.36
C LEU A 92 -8.49 -13.98 -17.20
N ILE A 93 -8.43 -12.71 -16.78
CA ILE A 93 -9.32 -12.19 -15.74
C ILE A 93 -10.79 -12.34 -16.15
N ARG A 94 -11.10 -11.99 -17.40
CA ARG A 94 -12.44 -12.10 -17.97
C ARG A 94 -12.94 -13.55 -18.01
N GLU A 95 -12.08 -14.49 -18.41
CA GLU A 95 -12.40 -15.92 -18.46
C GLU A 95 -12.78 -16.44 -17.06
N HIS A 96 -11.99 -16.10 -16.03
CA HIS A 96 -12.30 -16.47 -14.65
C HIS A 96 -13.58 -15.80 -14.11
N GLN A 97 -13.80 -14.52 -14.42
CA GLN A 97 -15.04 -13.82 -14.03
C GLN A 97 -16.28 -14.47 -14.66
N GLN A 98 -16.21 -14.84 -15.94
CA GLN A 98 -17.32 -15.50 -16.64
C GLN A 98 -17.56 -16.92 -16.16
N ALA A 99 -16.49 -17.65 -15.81
CA ALA A 99 -16.57 -18.99 -15.25
C ALA A 99 -16.99 -19.01 -13.76
N GLY A 100 -16.97 -17.86 -13.08
CA GLY A 100 -17.23 -17.79 -11.64
C GLY A 100 -16.13 -18.47 -10.80
N THR A 101 -14.92 -18.58 -11.32
CA THR A 101 -13.78 -19.23 -10.65
C THR A 101 -12.83 -18.20 -10.05
N PRO A 102 -12.19 -18.50 -8.91
CA PRO A 102 -11.19 -17.60 -8.33
C PRO A 102 -9.99 -17.47 -9.25
N LEU A 103 -9.35 -16.28 -9.25
CA LEU A 103 -8.07 -16.11 -9.93
C LEU A 103 -6.97 -16.89 -9.20
N PRO A 104 -6.04 -17.51 -9.93
CA PRO A 104 -4.89 -18.17 -9.33
C PRO A 104 -3.90 -17.13 -8.74
N ASP A 105 -3.11 -17.57 -7.76
CA ASP A 105 -2.20 -16.68 -7.02
C ASP A 105 -1.11 -16.07 -7.91
N ASP A 106 -0.72 -16.75 -8.99
CA ASP A 106 0.26 -16.25 -9.94
C ASP A 106 -0.24 -15.00 -10.68
N VAL A 107 -1.55 -14.91 -10.95
CA VAL A 107 -2.21 -13.71 -11.49
C VAL A 107 -2.21 -12.59 -10.46
N HIS A 108 -2.61 -12.88 -9.22
CA HIS A 108 -2.59 -11.90 -8.14
C HIS A 108 -1.18 -11.35 -7.85
N CYS A 109 -0.15 -12.18 -7.99
CA CYS A 109 1.26 -11.84 -7.78
C CYS A 109 1.97 -11.36 -9.07
N LEU A 110 1.23 -11.06 -10.15
CA LEU A 110 1.76 -10.59 -11.43
C LEU A 110 2.96 -11.42 -11.92
N ALA A 111 2.83 -12.74 -11.89
CA ALA A 111 3.84 -13.71 -12.29
C ALA A 111 5.18 -13.57 -11.51
N GLY A 112 5.12 -13.07 -10.27
CA GLY A 112 6.28 -12.92 -9.39
C GLY A 112 7.16 -11.71 -9.73
N LEU A 113 6.68 -10.77 -10.56
CA LEU A 113 7.39 -9.50 -10.81
C LEU A 113 7.66 -8.79 -9.47
N GLN A 114 8.87 -8.28 -9.29
CA GLN A 114 9.25 -7.48 -8.12
C GLN A 114 9.57 -6.03 -8.47
N ASN A 115 9.78 -5.75 -9.76
CA ASN A 115 9.88 -4.41 -10.32
C ASN A 115 9.44 -4.39 -11.79
N ILE A 116 9.25 -3.19 -12.33
CA ILE A 116 8.99 -2.91 -13.73
C ILE A 116 10.12 -2.02 -14.24
N ARG A 117 11.01 -2.62 -15.03
CA ARG A 117 12.09 -1.91 -15.69
C ARG A 117 11.64 -1.32 -17.03
N TYR A 118 10.73 -1.99 -17.75
CA TYR A 118 10.28 -1.54 -19.05
C TYR A 118 8.76 -1.57 -19.21
N VAL A 119 8.25 -0.59 -19.94
CA VAL A 119 6.89 -0.56 -20.48
C VAL A 119 7.00 -0.56 -22.00
N LEU A 120 6.52 -1.63 -22.62
CA LEU A 120 6.70 -1.92 -24.05
C LEU A 120 5.35 -1.95 -24.74
N VAL A 121 5.20 -1.19 -25.82
CA VAL A 121 3.95 -1.03 -26.57
C VAL A 121 4.06 -1.72 -27.92
N TYR A 122 3.10 -2.59 -28.22
CA TYR A 122 3.03 -3.37 -29.45
C TYR A 122 1.70 -3.10 -30.17
N PRO A 123 1.65 -2.07 -31.05
CA PRO A 123 0.42 -1.72 -31.78
C PRO A 123 -0.13 -2.89 -32.62
N ASP A 124 0.75 -3.62 -33.32
CA ASP A 124 0.36 -4.77 -34.15
C ASP A 124 -0.25 -5.93 -33.34
N GLN A 125 0.05 -5.98 -32.04
CA GLN A 125 -0.49 -6.99 -31.11
C GLN A 125 -1.64 -6.45 -30.26
N GLN A 126 -1.92 -5.15 -30.36
CA GLN A 126 -2.85 -4.41 -29.52
C GLN A 126 -2.55 -4.60 -28.03
N ASP A 127 -1.28 -4.48 -27.64
CA ASP A 127 -0.82 -4.84 -26.32
C ASP A 127 0.17 -3.85 -25.70
N ILE A 128 0.17 -3.84 -24.38
CA ILE A 128 1.18 -3.20 -23.53
C ILE A 128 1.76 -4.31 -22.65
N VAL A 129 3.07 -4.39 -22.61
CA VAL A 129 3.81 -5.39 -21.84
C VAL A 129 4.62 -4.70 -20.77
N LEU A 130 4.44 -5.13 -19.53
CA LEU A 130 5.27 -4.74 -18.39
C LEU A 130 6.40 -5.74 -18.27
N ALA A 131 7.64 -5.27 -18.13
CA ALA A 131 8.80 -6.16 -18.04
C ALA A 131 9.76 -5.76 -16.93
N GLY A 132 10.24 -6.73 -16.16
CA GLY A 132 11.19 -6.50 -15.08
C GLY A 132 11.67 -7.78 -14.42
N TYR A 133 12.37 -7.63 -13.31
CA TYR A 133 12.88 -8.77 -12.56
C TYR A 133 11.73 -9.53 -11.89
N ALA A 134 11.76 -10.86 -11.97
CA ALA A 134 10.81 -11.75 -11.32
C ALA A 134 11.47 -13.03 -10.80
N GLU A 135 10.83 -13.67 -9.83
CA GLU A 135 11.15 -15.03 -9.39
C GLU A 135 9.95 -15.65 -8.67
N GLY A 136 10.07 -16.90 -8.24
CA GLY A 136 9.08 -17.52 -7.36
C GLY A 136 8.94 -16.77 -6.03
N TRP A 137 7.78 -16.89 -5.40
CA TRP A 137 7.47 -16.21 -4.13
C TRP A 137 7.20 -17.19 -2.99
N ARG A 138 7.14 -16.64 -1.77
CA ARG A 138 6.76 -17.31 -0.52
C ARG A 138 6.15 -16.29 0.44
N LEU A 139 5.55 -16.78 1.51
CA LEU A 139 5.22 -15.92 2.66
C LEU A 139 6.46 -15.73 3.54
N ASP A 140 6.65 -14.51 4.03
CA ASP A 140 7.57 -14.24 5.13
C ASP A 140 6.91 -14.51 6.51
N ALA A 141 7.68 -14.34 7.59
CA ALA A 141 7.20 -14.54 8.95
C ALA A 141 6.09 -13.56 9.38
N ARG A 142 5.85 -12.49 8.60
CA ARG A 142 4.85 -11.45 8.84
C ARG A 142 3.64 -11.59 7.92
N GLY A 143 3.63 -12.61 7.05
CA GLY A 143 2.54 -12.86 6.09
C GLY A 143 2.64 -12.06 4.80
N ASN A 144 3.76 -11.39 4.51
CA ASN A 144 3.95 -10.70 3.23
C ASN A 144 4.37 -11.69 2.14
N VAL A 145 3.88 -11.47 0.92
CA VAL A 145 4.32 -12.23 -0.27
C VAL A 145 5.63 -11.65 -0.79
N VAL A 146 6.71 -12.40 -0.67
CA VAL A 146 8.06 -11.98 -1.03
C VAL A 146 8.75 -12.99 -1.95
N GLY A 147 9.71 -12.53 -2.74
CA GLY A 147 10.60 -13.37 -3.54
C GLY A 147 11.29 -14.43 -2.70
N GLN A 148 11.37 -15.65 -3.22
CA GLN A 148 11.99 -16.77 -2.53
C GLN A 148 13.46 -16.52 -2.24
N THR A 149 14.18 -15.92 -3.20
CA THR A 149 15.58 -15.55 -2.99
C THR A 149 15.74 -14.16 -2.43
N THR A 150 15.20 -13.14 -3.10
CA THR A 150 15.55 -11.75 -2.78
C THR A 150 14.95 -11.30 -1.46
N GLY A 151 13.84 -11.94 -1.02
CA GLY A 151 13.04 -11.46 0.09
C GLY A 151 12.33 -10.14 -0.19
N GLN A 152 12.36 -9.65 -1.44
CA GLN A 152 11.67 -8.43 -1.84
C GLN A 152 10.20 -8.73 -2.16
N PRO A 153 9.26 -7.83 -1.85
CA PRO A 153 7.84 -8.02 -2.14
C PRO A 153 7.59 -8.09 -3.64
N VAL A 154 6.68 -8.98 -4.03
CA VAL A 154 6.15 -9.04 -5.39
C VAL A 154 5.18 -7.88 -5.64
N LEU A 155 5.00 -7.52 -6.91
CA LEU A 155 3.96 -6.62 -7.37
C LEU A 155 2.61 -7.33 -7.32
N LEU A 156 1.58 -6.61 -6.88
CA LEU A 156 0.24 -7.16 -6.77
C LEU A 156 -0.68 -6.59 -7.85
N LEU A 157 -1.55 -7.45 -8.38
CA LEU A 157 -2.59 -7.04 -9.33
C LEU A 157 -3.45 -5.92 -8.75
N ASP A 158 -3.85 -6.02 -7.48
CA ASP A 158 -4.70 -5.03 -6.81
C ASP A 158 -4.07 -3.63 -6.77
N ASP A 159 -2.76 -3.55 -6.56
CA ASP A 159 -2.02 -2.28 -6.54
C ASP A 159 -1.84 -1.72 -7.96
N LEU A 160 -1.63 -2.59 -8.96
CA LEU A 160 -1.58 -2.20 -10.37
C LEU A 160 -2.93 -1.62 -10.81
N LEU A 161 -4.04 -2.30 -10.49
CA LEU A 161 -5.39 -1.85 -10.78
C LEU A 161 -5.69 -0.51 -10.10
N THR A 162 -5.33 -0.38 -8.82
CA THR A 162 -5.48 0.87 -8.07
C THR A 162 -4.74 2.03 -8.76
N ALA A 163 -3.46 1.82 -9.11
CA ALA A 163 -2.66 2.84 -9.78
C ALA A 163 -3.23 3.24 -11.16
N LEU A 164 -3.56 2.26 -12.01
CA LEU A 164 -4.11 2.50 -13.35
C LEU A 164 -5.44 3.27 -13.30
N ARG A 165 -6.35 2.91 -12.38
CA ARG A 165 -7.66 3.56 -12.23
C ARG A 165 -7.54 4.97 -11.68
N THR A 166 -6.71 5.17 -10.66
CA THR A 166 -6.49 6.49 -10.06
C THR A 166 -5.89 7.47 -11.06
N LEU A 167 -4.82 7.09 -11.76
CA LEU A 167 -4.07 8.02 -12.62
C LEU A 167 -4.60 8.09 -14.05
N GLY A 168 -5.34 7.07 -14.50
CA GLY A 168 -6.09 7.08 -15.76
C GLY A 168 -7.39 7.90 -15.69
N GLY A 169 -7.90 8.19 -14.50
CA GLY A 169 -9.13 8.95 -14.28
C GLY A 169 -9.04 10.45 -14.62
N GLN A 170 -10.17 11.14 -14.46
CA GLN A 170 -10.29 12.59 -14.72
C GLN A 170 -9.54 13.43 -13.69
N VAL A 171 -9.49 12.99 -12.42
CA VAL A 171 -8.82 13.69 -11.32
C VAL A 171 -7.44 13.09 -11.11
N ARG A 172 -6.40 13.77 -11.59
CA ARG A 172 -4.99 13.33 -11.58
C ARG A 172 -4.19 13.91 -10.41
N GLY A 173 -4.74 13.81 -9.20
CA GLY A 173 -4.11 14.30 -7.98
C GLY A 173 -2.97 13.40 -7.48
N PRO A 174 -2.13 13.88 -6.54
CA PRO A 174 -1.16 13.04 -5.86
C PRO A 174 -1.86 11.97 -5.01
N MET A 175 -1.24 10.80 -4.91
CA MET A 175 -1.69 9.74 -4.00
C MET A 175 -0.99 9.94 -2.67
N THR A 176 -1.74 10.16 -1.60
CA THR A 176 -1.19 10.59 -0.32
C THR A 176 -1.80 9.87 0.85
N CYS A 177 -1.03 9.73 1.92
CA CYS A 177 -1.54 9.50 3.25
C CYS A 177 -0.92 10.48 4.23
N SER A 178 -1.58 10.76 5.34
CA SER A 178 -1.02 11.49 6.47
C SER A 178 -1.51 10.94 7.80
N ILE A 179 -0.66 11.03 8.83
CA ILE A 179 -0.99 10.74 10.21
C ILE A 179 -0.67 11.98 11.02
N ASP A 180 -1.71 12.73 11.37
CA ASP A 180 -1.60 14.06 11.96
C ASP A 180 -2.44 14.18 13.24
N PRO A 181 -1.96 14.95 14.23
CA PRO A 181 -2.78 15.28 15.39
C PRO A 181 -4.02 16.10 15.00
N THR A 182 -5.07 16.02 15.82
CA THR A 182 -6.27 16.87 15.62
C THR A 182 -6.00 18.31 16.07
N PRO A 183 -6.65 19.33 15.46
CA PRO A 183 -6.53 20.72 15.90
C PRO A 183 -6.88 20.89 17.39
N GLU A 184 -7.92 20.20 17.86
CA GLU A 184 -8.33 20.22 19.26
C GLU A 184 -7.28 19.58 20.18
N GLY A 185 -6.65 18.48 19.73
CA GLY A 185 -5.54 17.85 20.43
C GLY A 185 -4.34 18.79 20.59
N ILE A 186 -3.97 19.48 19.52
CA ILE A 186 -2.89 20.48 19.55
C ILE A 186 -3.21 21.62 20.52
N GLN A 187 -4.44 22.14 20.53
CA GLN A 187 -4.84 23.18 21.47
C GLN A 187 -4.71 22.72 22.93
N ARG A 188 -5.18 21.49 23.24
CA ARG A 188 -5.07 20.92 24.59
C ARG A 188 -3.61 20.74 25.03
N VAL A 189 -2.76 20.19 24.15
CA VAL A 189 -1.32 20.01 24.44
C VAL A 189 -0.60 21.35 24.59
N SER A 190 -0.95 22.36 23.79
CA SER A 190 -0.40 23.72 23.90
C SER A 190 -0.77 24.36 25.25
N ALA A 191 -2.05 24.26 25.65
CA ALA A 191 -2.51 24.74 26.95
C ALA A 191 -1.84 24.01 28.12
N PHE A 192 -1.67 22.68 28.02
CA PHE A 192 -0.97 21.86 29.01
C PHE A 192 0.52 22.23 29.12
N SER A 193 1.21 22.36 28.00
CA SER A 193 2.64 22.69 27.91
C SER A 193 2.98 24.06 28.52
N ARG A 194 2.06 25.03 28.43
CA ARG A 194 2.21 26.34 29.09
C ARG A 194 2.15 26.24 30.63
N ARG A 195 1.43 25.25 31.18
CA ARG A 195 1.24 25.07 32.63
C ARG A 195 2.38 24.28 33.28
N LEU A 196 2.85 23.23 32.63
CA LEU A 196 4.24 23.00 32.23
C LEU A 196 5.48 23.18 33.13
N ARG A 197 5.46 23.70 34.37
CA ARG A 197 6.63 24.42 34.96
C ARG A 197 7.99 23.68 34.94
N GLU A 198 8.01 22.37 35.11
CA GLU A 198 9.20 21.52 34.92
C GLU A 198 8.77 20.18 34.32
N ILE A 199 9.62 19.58 33.46
CA ILE A 199 9.43 18.18 33.05
C ILE A 199 9.88 17.32 34.24
N GLY A 200 8.90 16.77 34.95
CA GLY A 200 9.11 15.82 36.03
C GLY A 200 9.54 14.45 35.48
N ASN A 201 8.77 13.41 35.78
CA ASN A 201 9.03 12.08 35.20
C ASN A 201 8.74 12.08 33.68
N PRO A 202 9.73 11.83 32.80
CA PRO A 202 9.53 11.87 31.35
C PRO A 202 8.44 10.94 30.83
N ALA A 203 8.28 9.75 31.41
CA ALA A 203 7.25 8.80 31.00
C ALA A 203 5.85 9.28 31.39
N ALA A 204 5.71 9.84 32.59
CA ALA A 204 4.44 10.43 33.03
C ALA A 204 4.08 11.68 32.20
N THR A 205 5.07 12.51 31.86
CA THR A 205 4.88 13.65 30.97
C THR A 205 4.50 13.22 29.56
N ALA A 206 5.14 12.19 29.00
CA ALA A 206 4.78 11.63 27.70
C ALA A 206 3.34 11.12 27.69
N ALA A 207 2.94 10.34 28.70
CA ALA A 207 1.58 9.82 28.83
C ALA A 207 0.54 10.95 28.95
N ALA A 208 0.83 11.99 29.73
CA ALA A 208 -0.06 13.14 29.83
C ALA A 208 -0.16 13.91 28.50
N ILE A 209 0.94 14.04 27.75
CA ILE A 209 0.90 14.63 26.41
C ILE A 209 0.06 13.78 25.45
N GLU A 210 0.25 12.45 25.46
CA GLU A 210 -0.54 11.51 24.64
C GLU A 210 -2.04 11.61 24.95
N GLU A 211 -2.41 11.67 26.24
CA GLU A 211 -3.79 11.84 26.69
C GLU A 211 -4.39 13.17 26.22
N GLN A 212 -3.65 14.27 26.39
CA GLN A 212 -4.12 15.59 25.95
C GLN A 212 -4.23 15.66 24.42
N LEU A 213 -3.30 15.05 23.68
CA LEU A 213 -3.34 15.04 22.22
C LEU A 213 -4.54 14.25 21.71
N GLY A 214 -4.83 13.10 22.34
CA GLY A 214 -5.83 12.15 21.84
C GLY A 214 -5.32 11.39 20.62
N PRO A 215 -6.15 10.56 19.94
CA PRO A 215 -5.73 9.83 18.76
C PRO A 215 -5.38 10.77 17.59
N GLN A 216 -4.39 10.38 16.79
CA GLN A 216 -4.05 11.05 15.54
C GLN A 216 -4.99 10.58 14.44
N LYS A 217 -5.36 11.51 13.56
CA LYS A 217 -6.21 11.24 12.40
C LYS A 217 -5.36 10.72 11.25
N ILE A 218 -5.84 9.66 10.60
CA ILE A 218 -5.28 9.16 9.34
C ILE A 218 -6.13 9.70 8.19
N THR A 219 -5.49 10.35 7.23
CA THR A 219 -6.14 10.83 6.00
C THR A 219 -5.50 10.14 4.80
N VAL A 220 -6.31 9.60 3.89
CA VAL A 220 -5.86 9.03 2.62
C VAL A 220 -6.54 9.78 1.49
N ALA A 221 -5.79 10.16 0.45
CA ALA A 221 -6.32 10.83 -0.73
C ALA A 221 -5.66 10.33 -2.02
N GLY A 222 -6.37 10.46 -3.14
CA GLY A 222 -5.92 9.99 -4.45
C GLY A 222 -6.15 8.49 -4.70
N VAL A 223 -6.16 7.65 -3.66
CA VAL A 223 -6.49 6.21 -3.77
C VAL A 223 -7.70 5.85 -2.89
N PRO A 224 -8.43 4.76 -3.18
CA PRO A 224 -9.46 4.25 -2.27
C PRO A 224 -8.85 3.91 -0.90
N ALA A 225 -9.39 4.48 0.19
CA ALA A 225 -8.88 4.24 1.54
C ALA A 225 -8.99 2.77 2.00
N THR A 226 -9.84 1.99 1.34
CA THR A 226 -10.05 0.55 1.56
C THR A 226 -9.14 -0.34 0.72
N SER A 227 -8.24 0.22 -0.09
CA SER A 227 -7.31 -0.55 -0.93
C SER A 227 -6.09 -1.06 -0.14
N HIS A 228 -5.48 -2.15 -0.63
CA HIS A 228 -4.15 -2.58 -0.18
C HIS A 228 -3.11 -1.46 -0.34
N PHE A 229 -3.15 -0.74 -1.46
CA PHE A 229 -2.29 0.42 -1.73
C PHE A 229 -2.33 1.45 -0.59
N ALA A 230 -3.53 1.84 -0.13
CA ALA A 230 -3.69 2.78 0.99
C ALA A 230 -3.09 2.23 2.30
N HIS A 231 -3.25 0.93 2.56
CA HIS A 231 -2.66 0.28 3.73
C HIS A 231 -1.13 0.31 3.67
N VAL A 232 -0.52 0.07 2.51
CA VAL A 232 0.95 0.18 2.32
C VAL A 232 1.44 1.59 2.62
N LEU A 233 0.77 2.64 2.10
CA LEU A 233 1.18 4.03 2.35
C LEU A 233 1.18 4.34 3.85
N VAL A 234 0.09 4.01 4.53
CA VAL A 234 -0.09 4.29 5.96
C VAL A 234 0.87 3.46 6.81
N ALA A 235 1.05 2.18 6.50
CA ALA A 235 1.95 1.30 7.23
C ALA A 235 3.41 1.75 7.10
N ALA A 236 3.83 2.18 5.91
CA ALA A 236 5.18 2.68 5.69
C ALA A 236 5.46 3.99 6.46
N ASP A 237 4.53 4.96 6.42
CA ASP A 237 4.65 6.19 7.22
C ASP A 237 4.67 5.89 8.73
N TYR A 238 3.74 5.05 9.20
CA TYR A 238 3.70 4.63 10.59
C TYR A 238 5.01 3.96 11.03
N ARG A 239 5.57 3.07 10.21
CA ARG A 239 6.85 2.40 10.47
C ARG A 239 8.00 3.39 10.51
N MET A 240 8.08 4.31 9.55
CA MET A 240 9.09 5.37 9.48
C MET A 240 9.06 6.24 10.74
N LYS A 241 7.87 6.68 11.18
CA LYS A 241 7.72 7.52 12.39
C LYS A 241 8.14 6.81 13.66
N ARG A 242 7.89 5.51 13.78
CA ARG A 242 8.31 4.74 14.95
C ARG A 242 9.82 4.57 15.02
N ILE A 243 10.47 4.41 13.87
CA ILE A 243 11.95 4.42 13.76
C ILE A 243 12.49 5.82 14.10
N SER A 244 11.93 6.87 13.48
CA SER A 244 12.40 8.24 13.68
C SER A 244 12.32 8.66 15.15
N MET A 245 11.23 8.32 15.83
CA MET A 245 11.01 8.65 17.22
C MET A 245 11.70 7.70 18.22
N GLY A 246 12.47 6.72 17.76
CA GLY A 246 13.17 5.77 18.64
C GLY A 246 12.23 4.87 19.43
N MET A 247 10.97 4.75 19.01
CA MET A 247 10.00 3.80 19.59
C MET A 247 10.33 2.38 19.18
N GLU A 248 11.00 2.23 18.04
CA GLU A 248 11.57 0.99 17.55
C GLU A 248 12.96 1.26 16.97
N PRO A 249 13.91 0.35 17.14
CA PRO A 249 15.19 0.45 16.46
C PRO A 249 14.99 0.31 14.94
N ALA A 250 15.80 1.04 14.17
CA ALA A 250 15.93 0.75 12.75
C ALA A 250 16.46 -0.68 12.58
N PRO A 251 15.97 -1.44 11.58
CA PRO A 251 16.44 -2.79 11.33
C PRO A 251 17.83 -2.84 10.66
N VAL A 252 18.46 -1.68 10.45
CA VAL A 252 19.78 -1.51 9.82
C VAL A 252 20.62 -0.53 10.62
N ALA A 253 21.95 -0.67 10.54
CA ALA A 253 22.88 0.27 11.16
C ALA A 253 22.87 1.62 10.41
N GLY A 254 23.29 2.70 11.09
CA GLY A 254 23.44 4.02 10.45
C GLY A 254 22.17 4.87 10.38
N VAL A 255 21.03 4.36 10.87
CA VAL A 255 19.76 5.11 10.96
C VAL A 255 19.37 5.27 12.44
N PRO A 256 19.95 6.25 13.15
CA PRO A 256 19.59 6.53 14.55
C PRO A 256 18.21 7.18 14.66
N SER A 257 17.69 7.25 15.89
CA SER A 257 16.50 8.05 16.17
C SER A 257 16.80 9.54 15.91
N PHE A 258 15.81 10.25 15.39
CA PHE A 258 15.82 11.72 15.29
C PHE A 258 16.20 12.39 16.62
N LEU A 259 15.80 11.78 17.75
CA LEU A 259 16.05 12.30 19.09
C LEU A 259 17.55 12.44 19.41
N GLU A 260 18.43 11.71 18.73
CA GLU A 260 19.88 11.85 18.87
C GLU A 260 20.41 13.16 18.26
N PHE A 261 19.69 13.71 17.28
CA PHE A 261 20.02 14.99 16.65
C PHE A 261 19.42 16.20 17.40
N VAL A 262 18.45 15.95 18.30
CA VAL A 262 17.83 17.00 19.12
C VAL A 262 18.84 17.48 20.16
N ARG A 263 19.48 18.63 19.88
CA ARG A 263 20.31 19.33 20.87
C ARG A 263 19.42 19.98 21.92
N ALA A 264 19.82 19.83 23.18
CA ALA A 264 19.27 20.60 24.29
C ALA A 264 19.76 22.06 24.21
N SER A 265 19.20 22.87 23.31
CA SER A 265 19.43 24.31 23.36
C SER A 265 18.60 24.94 24.48
N GLY A 266 19.19 25.87 25.23
CA GLY A 266 18.49 26.65 26.26
C GLY A 266 17.40 27.58 25.72
N ARG A 267 17.33 27.79 24.39
CA ARG A 267 16.12 28.22 23.69
C ARG A 267 15.33 26.95 23.38
N GLY A 268 14.16 26.81 24.01
CA GLY A 268 13.25 25.70 23.79
C GLY A 268 13.00 25.45 22.31
N MET A 269 12.69 24.21 21.94
CA MET A 269 12.44 23.86 20.56
C MET A 269 11.23 24.65 20.03
N ASN A 270 11.41 25.41 18.95
CA ASN A 270 10.28 26.10 18.30
C ASN A 270 9.38 25.13 17.53
N ASN A 271 9.84 23.89 17.28
CA ASN A 271 9.11 22.87 16.54
C ASN A 271 9.00 21.55 17.32
N MET A 272 7.93 21.37 18.08
CA MET A 272 7.63 20.12 18.80
C MET A 272 7.05 19.02 17.89
N LEU A 273 6.87 19.33 16.59
CA LEU A 273 6.17 18.51 15.61
C LEU A 273 6.96 18.46 14.28
N PRO A 274 8.13 17.79 14.24
CA PRO A 274 8.82 17.56 12.99
C PRO A 274 7.93 16.79 12.02
N ARG A 275 7.91 17.23 10.76
CA ARG A 275 7.14 16.59 9.69
C ARG A 275 8.09 15.85 8.75
N TRP A 276 7.89 14.55 8.62
CA TRP A 276 8.57 13.74 7.60
C TRP A 276 7.57 13.08 6.68
N TRP A 277 7.90 13.01 5.40
CA TRP A 277 7.12 12.21 4.47
C TRP A 277 7.99 11.54 3.42
N LEU A 278 7.47 10.49 2.79
CA LEU A 278 8.16 9.73 1.76
C LEU A 278 7.64 10.08 0.38
N GLU A 279 8.54 10.30 -0.57
CA GLU A 279 8.23 10.61 -1.98
C GLU A 279 9.06 9.77 -2.97
N PRO A 280 8.58 9.56 -4.20
CA PRO A 280 9.37 8.94 -5.25
C PRO A 280 10.62 9.75 -5.58
N ASP A 281 11.77 9.08 -5.66
CA ASP A 281 13.04 9.66 -6.13
C ASP A 281 13.56 8.87 -7.31
N TYR A 282 13.08 9.23 -8.50
CA TYR A 282 13.42 8.58 -9.75
C TYR A 282 14.21 9.56 -10.64
N PRO A 283 15.31 9.10 -11.26
CA PRO A 283 16.06 9.92 -12.22
C PRO A 283 15.24 10.32 -13.45
N GLY A 284 14.12 9.65 -13.74
CA GLY A 284 13.26 9.84 -14.91
C GLY A 284 13.23 8.60 -15.82
N LEU A 285 12.68 8.78 -17.02
CA LEU A 285 12.47 7.70 -17.99
C LEU A 285 13.42 7.82 -19.19
N VAL A 286 13.73 6.68 -19.80
CA VAL A 286 14.35 6.63 -21.13
C VAL A 286 13.31 6.11 -22.12
N ARG A 287 13.25 6.65 -23.33
CA ARG A 287 12.35 6.17 -24.38
C ARG A 287 13.07 5.94 -25.71
N ASP A 288 12.48 5.13 -26.56
CA ASP A 288 12.82 5.14 -27.98
C ASP A 288 12.21 6.36 -28.70
N GLU A 289 12.66 6.62 -29.92
CA GLU A 289 12.18 7.76 -30.72
C GLU A 289 10.68 7.66 -31.01
N ALA A 290 10.17 6.44 -31.19
CA ALA A 290 8.77 6.18 -31.48
C ALA A 290 7.85 6.32 -30.26
N GLY A 291 8.40 6.39 -29.04
CA GLY A 291 7.62 6.38 -27.79
C GLY A 291 6.84 5.07 -27.57
N LEU A 292 7.35 3.97 -28.10
CA LEU A 292 6.79 2.62 -28.00
C LEU A 292 7.58 1.74 -27.03
N ALA A 293 8.75 2.17 -26.58
CA ALA A 293 9.55 1.45 -25.61
C ALA A 293 10.05 2.44 -24.55
N TRP A 294 9.79 2.14 -23.28
CA TRP A 294 10.14 2.99 -22.16
C TRP A 294 10.92 2.19 -21.13
N GLU A 295 12.05 2.71 -20.65
CA GLU A 295 12.78 2.21 -19.50
C GLU A 295 12.55 3.13 -18.30
N ILE A 296 12.09 2.55 -17.20
CA ILE A 296 12.06 3.20 -15.90
C ILE A 296 13.46 3.03 -15.31
N ARG A 297 14.21 4.13 -15.17
CA ARG A 297 15.52 4.07 -14.53
C ARG A 297 15.34 3.70 -13.05
N PRO A 298 16.25 2.89 -12.47
CA PRO A 298 16.20 2.54 -11.06
C PRO A 298 16.01 3.79 -10.20
N GLY A 299 14.90 3.82 -9.47
CA GLY A 299 14.58 4.87 -8.51
C GLY A 299 14.62 4.34 -7.10
N SER A 300 14.48 5.25 -6.16
CA SER A 300 14.36 4.97 -4.73
C SER A 300 13.19 5.77 -4.17
N VAL A 301 13.12 5.79 -2.84
CA VAL A 301 12.23 6.63 -2.07
C VAL A 301 13.08 7.61 -1.29
N ARG A 302 12.67 8.87 -1.28
CA ARG A 302 13.30 9.94 -0.52
C ARG A 302 12.42 10.34 0.65
N ALA A 303 13.03 10.38 1.83
CA ALA A 303 12.44 11.05 2.97
C ALA A 303 12.64 12.56 2.83
N MET A 304 11.55 13.28 3.00
CA MET A 304 11.47 14.72 3.02
C MET A 304 11.25 15.19 4.46
N ALA A 305 11.66 16.41 4.76
CA ALA A 305 11.48 17.04 6.06
C ALA A 305 10.95 18.45 5.90
N GLU A 306 10.04 18.86 6.79
CA GLU A 306 9.62 20.25 6.99
C GLU A 306 9.38 20.51 8.49
N ALA A 307 9.45 21.77 8.89
CA ALA A 307 8.95 22.21 10.18
C ALA A 307 7.54 22.82 10.00
N ASP A 308 6.50 22.17 10.49
CA ASP A 308 5.18 22.80 10.54
C ASP A 308 5.10 23.80 11.70
N PHE A 309 4.28 24.83 11.53
CA PHE A 309 3.83 25.68 12.64
C PHE A 309 2.31 25.57 12.77
N PHE A 310 1.83 25.49 14.01
CA PHE A 310 0.39 25.47 14.31
C PHE A 310 -0.03 26.81 14.88
N ASP A 311 -1.11 27.38 14.33
CA ASP A 311 -1.67 28.63 14.84
C ASP A 311 -2.42 28.43 16.17
N ALA A 312 -2.94 29.52 16.75
CA ALA A 312 -3.68 29.48 18.01
C ALA A 312 -4.96 28.62 17.93
N GLN A 313 -5.46 28.37 16.71
CA GLN A 313 -6.62 27.53 16.42
C GLN A 313 -6.21 26.06 16.18
N GLY A 314 -4.93 25.72 16.29
CA GLY A 314 -4.43 24.36 16.05
C GLY A 314 -4.46 24.00 14.56
N ARG A 315 -4.57 24.97 13.65
CA ARG A 315 -4.45 24.72 12.22
C ARG A 315 -2.98 24.68 11.82
N GLN A 316 -2.66 23.72 10.99
CA GLN A 316 -1.32 23.47 10.48
C GLN A 316 -0.99 24.45 9.35
N HIS A 317 0.19 25.05 9.39
CA HIS A 317 0.76 25.87 8.33
C HIS A 317 2.15 25.35 7.97
N PRO A 318 2.39 24.95 6.71
CA PRO A 318 3.72 24.52 6.27
C PRO A 318 4.67 25.72 6.27
N SER A 319 5.84 25.58 6.89
CA SER A 319 6.85 26.66 6.83
C SER A 319 7.66 26.65 5.54
N GLY A 320 7.60 25.56 4.76
CA GLY A 320 8.43 25.31 3.59
C GLY A 320 9.94 25.21 3.89
N LYS A 321 10.33 25.09 5.17
CA LYS A 321 11.72 24.96 5.62
C LYS A 321 11.86 23.84 6.64
N ALA A 322 12.84 22.97 6.44
CA ALA A 322 13.27 22.00 7.44
C ALA A 322 14.30 22.63 8.39
N ASP A 323 14.26 22.27 9.67
CA ASP A 323 15.42 22.49 10.54
C ASP A 323 16.55 21.51 10.19
N SER A 324 17.79 21.85 10.55
CA SER A 324 18.97 21.06 10.17
C SER A 324 18.97 19.63 10.73
N ALA A 325 18.32 19.40 11.88
CA ALA A 325 18.26 18.06 12.47
C ALA A 325 17.26 17.19 11.70
N SER A 326 16.08 17.74 11.40
CA SER A 326 15.05 17.03 10.64
C SER A 326 15.52 16.70 9.22
N GLN A 327 16.21 17.66 8.58
CA GLN A 327 16.83 17.48 7.26
C GLN A 327 17.90 16.38 7.28
N ARG A 328 18.82 16.42 8.26
CA ARG A 328 19.89 15.42 8.38
C ARG A 328 19.34 14.01 8.61
N TRP A 329 18.31 13.88 9.43
CA TRP A 329 17.66 12.58 9.66
C TRP A 329 17.03 12.04 8.37
N ALA A 330 16.30 12.90 7.63
CA ALA A 330 15.69 12.53 6.35
C ALA A 330 16.73 12.12 5.29
N GLU A 331 17.88 12.80 5.22
CA GLU A 331 18.99 12.43 4.34
C GLU A 331 19.61 11.07 4.70
N LEU A 332 19.77 10.76 6.00
CA LEU A 332 20.25 9.46 6.44
C LEU A 332 19.26 8.35 6.12
N PHE A 333 17.97 8.57 6.39
CA PHE A 333 16.92 7.62 6.07
C PHE A 333 16.86 7.34 4.56
N THR A 334 16.96 8.39 3.74
CA THR A 334 17.01 8.28 2.27
C THR A 334 18.23 7.47 1.82
N ARG A 335 19.42 7.77 2.36
CA ARG A 335 20.66 7.07 2.01
C ARG A 335 20.59 5.57 2.27
N HIS A 336 19.97 5.19 3.39
CA HIS A 336 19.84 3.79 3.80
C HIS A 336 18.52 3.15 3.36
N TYR A 337 17.72 3.81 2.50
CA TYR A 337 16.39 3.32 2.15
C TYR A 337 16.42 1.92 1.50
N ALA A 338 17.41 1.63 0.66
CA ALA A 338 17.55 0.31 0.04
C ALA A 338 17.78 -0.81 1.07
N GLU A 339 18.62 -0.56 2.07
CA GLU A 339 18.88 -1.50 3.17
C GLU A 339 17.64 -1.64 4.07
N LEU A 340 16.98 -0.52 4.37
CA LEU A 340 15.71 -0.51 5.11
C LEU A 340 14.63 -1.33 4.39
N ALA A 341 14.47 -1.16 3.08
CA ALA A 341 13.53 -1.89 2.25
C ALA A 341 13.84 -3.39 2.16
N GLN A 342 15.12 -3.76 2.21
CA GLN A 342 15.53 -5.17 2.30
C GLN A 342 15.21 -5.80 3.65
N ALA A 343 15.38 -5.05 4.75
CA ALA A 343 15.16 -5.55 6.10
C ALA A 343 13.70 -5.45 6.57
N GLU A 344 12.92 -4.55 5.96
CA GLU A 344 11.55 -4.23 6.33
C GLU A 344 10.68 -4.15 5.05
N PRO A 345 9.93 -5.23 4.73
CA PRO A 345 9.20 -5.36 3.48
C PRO A 345 8.23 -4.22 3.16
N VAL A 346 7.67 -3.53 4.17
CA VAL A 346 6.73 -2.41 3.92
C VAL A 346 7.37 -1.26 3.14
N PHE A 347 8.66 -1.00 3.33
CA PHE A 347 9.36 0.04 2.57
C PHE A 347 9.60 -0.41 1.12
N ALA A 348 9.87 -1.69 0.88
CA ALA A 348 9.92 -2.22 -0.48
C ALA A 348 8.53 -2.23 -1.14
N GLN A 349 7.46 -2.54 -0.40
CA GLN A 349 6.08 -2.45 -0.89
C GLN A 349 5.73 -1.00 -1.26
N LEU A 350 6.16 -0.03 -0.44
CA LEU A 350 5.97 1.38 -0.78
C LEU A 350 6.69 1.75 -2.09
N ARG A 351 7.93 1.28 -2.30
CA ARG A 351 8.63 1.47 -3.58
C ARG A 351 7.83 0.87 -4.73
N ASN A 352 7.27 -0.34 -4.57
CA ASN A 352 6.42 -0.98 -5.57
C ASN A 352 5.18 -0.13 -5.90
N CYS A 353 4.49 0.42 -4.89
CA CYS A 353 3.38 1.36 -5.09
C CYS A 353 3.81 2.61 -5.88
N MET A 354 4.98 3.17 -5.58
CA MET A 354 5.53 4.33 -6.31
C MET A 354 5.91 4.00 -7.75
N GLU A 355 6.45 2.82 -8.01
CA GLU A 355 6.78 2.38 -9.37
C GLU A 355 5.52 2.14 -10.20
N LEU A 356 4.51 1.47 -9.64
CA LEU A 356 3.20 1.29 -10.29
C LEU A 356 2.51 2.63 -10.57
N ALA A 357 2.68 3.62 -9.69
CA ALA A 357 2.23 4.99 -9.93
C ALA A 357 2.95 5.64 -11.14
N VAL A 358 4.26 5.45 -11.26
CA VAL A 358 5.04 5.94 -12.42
C VAL A 358 4.58 5.25 -13.71
N VAL A 359 4.35 3.94 -13.68
CA VAL A 359 3.81 3.17 -14.83
C VAL A 359 2.44 3.69 -15.24
N ALA A 360 1.52 3.85 -14.29
CA ALA A 360 0.16 4.31 -14.59
C ALA A 360 0.15 5.77 -15.09
N ALA A 361 0.97 6.64 -14.51
CA ALA A 361 1.13 8.01 -15.00
C ALA A 361 1.75 8.05 -16.40
N LEU A 362 2.71 7.18 -16.70
CA LEU A 362 3.26 7.00 -18.05
C LEU A 362 2.17 6.58 -19.04
N VAL A 363 1.42 5.52 -18.73
CA VAL A 363 0.32 5.03 -19.56
C VAL A 363 -0.68 6.13 -19.87
N ALA A 364 -1.07 6.92 -18.85
CA ALA A 364 -2.04 8.01 -18.98
C ALA A 364 -1.49 9.23 -19.72
N LYS A 365 -0.25 9.65 -19.46
CA LYS A 365 0.38 10.83 -20.08
C LYS A 365 0.66 10.60 -21.56
N GLU A 366 1.22 9.46 -21.88
CA GLU A 366 1.66 9.13 -23.25
C GLU A 366 0.55 8.48 -24.08
N ASN A 367 -0.65 8.35 -23.52
CA ASN A 367 -1.80 7.72 -24.13
C ASN A 367 -1.47 6.33 -24.70
N LEU A 368 -0.73 5.52 -23.91
CA LEU A 368 -0.13 4.28 -24.41
C LEU A 368 -1.18 3.25 -24.84
N ILE A 369 -2.35 3.23 -24.19
CA ILE A 369 -3.46 2.33 -24.55
C ILE A 369 -3.97 2.64 -25.96
N ALA A 370 -4.17 3.92 -26.29
CA ALA A 370 -4.59 4.33 -27.63
C ALA A 370 -3.48 4.11 -28.66
N LYS A 371 -2.21 4.39 -28.32
CA LYS A 371 -1.05 4.10 -29.20
C LYS A 371 -0.93 2.61 -29.50
N ALA A 372 -1.24 1.74 -28.54
CA ALA A 372 -1.31 0.31 -28.75
C ALA A 372 -2.51 -0.11 -29.60
N GLY A 373 -3.55 0.71 -29.74
CA GLY A 373 -4.84 0.27 -30.27
C GLY A 373 -5.49 -0.79 -29.38
N ALA A 374 -5.21 -0.75 -28.08
CA ALA A 374 -5.68 -1.71 -27.09
C ALA A 374 -6.91 -1.19 -26.33
N HIS A 375 -7.60 -2.08 -25.62
CA HIS A 375 -8.72 -1.75 -24.75
C HIS A 375 -8.69 -2.64 -23.52
N PHE A 376 -8.56 -2.04 -22.33
CA PHE A 376 -8.40 -2.76 -21.06
C PHE A 376 -9.44 -2.37 -19.98
N PRO A 377 -10.75 -2.47 -20.25
CA PRO A 377 -11.80 -2.01 -19.33
C PRO A 377 -11.72 -2.66 -17.94
N LEU A 378 -11.39 -3.95 -17.86
CA LEU A 378 -11.30 -4.62 -16.55
C LEU A 378 -10.13 -4.09 -15.73
N LEU A 379 -9.04 -3.69 -16.39
CA LEU A 379 -7.89 -3.13 -15.70
C LEU A 379 -8.08 -1.65 -15.32
N THR A 380 -8.64 -0.84 -16.22
CA THR A 380 -8.58 0.63 -16.12
C THR A 380 -9.86 1.31 -15.65
N GLN A 381 -11.03 0.67 -15.76
CA GLN A 381 -12.29 1.30 -15.34
C GLN A 381 -12.59 1.07 -13.86
N SER A 382 -13.30 2.01 -13.25
CA SER A 382 -13.66 1.95 -11.82
C SER A 382 -14.60 0.78 -11.49
N ASP A 383 -15.43 0.38 -12.45
CA ASP A 383 -16.35 -0.77 -12.40
C ASP A 383 -15.77 -2.03 -13.07
N GLY A 384 -14.45 -2.05 -13.32
CA GLY A 384 -13.72 -3.21 -13.84
C GLY A 384 -13.56 -4.34 -12.81
N PHE A 385 -12.46 -5.10 -12.89
CA PHE A 385 -12.21 -6.20 -11.95
C PHE A 385 -12.20 -5.73 -10.48
N ALA A 386 -12.91 -6.44 -9.59
CA ALA A 386 -12.99 -6.05 -8.19
C ALA A 386 -11.64 -6.25 -7.48
N THR A 387 -11.14 -5.22 -6.81
CA THR A 387 -9.96 -5.32 -5.93
C THR A 387 -10.38 -5.68 -4.52
N VAL A 388 -9.45 -6.22 -3.73
CA VAL A 388 -9.65 -6.45 -2.30
C VAL A 388 -10.14 -5.19 -1.59
N GLN A 389 -11.08 -5.36 -0.67
CA GLN A 389 -11.59 -4.31 0.20
C GLN A 389 -11.16 -4.59 1.64
N LEU A 390 -10.41 -3.67 2.21
CA LEU A 390 -9.88 -3.71 3.57
C LEU A 390 -10.52 -2.60 4.42
N PRO A 391 -10.55 -2.73 5.76
CA PRO A 391 -10.99 -1.65 6.62
C PRO A 391 -10.18 -0.37 6.38
N ALA A 392 -10.86 0.76 6.18
CA ALA A 392 -10.17 2.03 5.92
C ALA A 392 -9.45 2.54 7.19
N PRO A 393 -8.16 2.90 7.14
CA PRO A 393 -7.47 3.50 8.27
C PRO A 393 -8.02 4.92 8.54
N ARG A 394 -8.39 5.19 9.79
CA ARG A 394 -9.01 6.45 10.22
C ARG A 394 -8.26 7.12 11.36
N GLN A 395 -7.70 6.33 12.27
CA GLN A 395 -7.01 6.87 13.44
C GLN A 395 -5.97 5.91 14.02
N VAL A 396 -5.02 6.47 14.76
CA VAL A 396 -4.00 5.72 15.52
C VAL A 396 -3.77 6.38 16.86
N ALA A 397 -3.42 5.58 17.88
CA ALA A 397 -3.05 6.13 19.18
C ALA A 397 -1.80 7.02 19.06
N SER A 398 -1.86 8.20 19.67
CA SER A 398 -0.69 9.09 19.76
C SER A 398 0.44 8.45 20.55
N LYS A 399 1.67 8.76 20.15
CA LYS A 399 2.87 8.42 20.89
C LYS A 399 3.80 9.62 20.99
N ALA A 400 4.17 10.00 22.21
CA ALA A 400 5.04 11.13 22.49
C ALA A 400 6.36 10.66 23.09
N VAL A 401 7.46 11.33 22.74
CA VAL A 401 8.76 11.10 23.39
C VAL A 401 9.27 12.39 24.02
N VAL A 402 9.69 12.29 25.28
CA VAL A 402 10.15 13.41 26.09
C VAL A 402 11.67 13.37 26.25
N VAL A 403 12.34 14.46 25.90
CA VAL A 403 13.81 14.57 26.00
C VAL A 403 14.17 15.25 27.32
N LYS A 404 14.79 14.49 28.24
CA LYS A 404 15.08 14.91 29.63
C LYS A 404 16.00 16.14 29.74
N LYS A 405 16.79 16.46 28.70
CA LYS A 405 17.66 17.65 28.67
C LYS A 405 16.84 18.92 28.34
N GLY A 406 15.84 19.25 29.17
CA GLY A 406 15.02 20.46 29.03
C GLY A 406 13.52 20.25 29.20
N ARG A 407 12.71 21.17 28.64
CA ARG A 407 11.23 21.10 28.62
C ARG A 407 10.66 20.62 27.28
N THR A 408 11.43 19.81 26.56
CA THR A 408 11.17 19.46 25.16
C THR A 408 10.51 18.09 25.04
N TRP A 409 9.42 18.05 24.30
CA TRP A 409 8.73 16.82 23.90
C TRP A 409 8.53 16.84 22.39
N VAL A 410 8.45 15.66 21.79
CA VAL A 410 8.35 15.53 20.33
C VAL A 410 7.24 14.54 20.01
N ILE A 411 6.45 14.88 18.99
CA ILE A 411 5.47 13.99 18.36
C ILE A 411 5.71 14.05 16.85
N ALA A 412 5.82 12.90 16.19
CA ALA A 412 6.01 12.88 14.74
C ALA A 412 4.68 13.12 14.01
N ALA A 413 4.73 13.96 12.96
CA ALA A 413 3.65 14.18 12.00
C ALA A 413 4.17 13.94 10.57
N GLY A 414 3.27 13.85 9.58
CA GLY A 414 3.64 13.64 8.17
C GLY A 414 3.00 12.42 7.51
N GLY A 415 3.63 11.83 6.50
CA GLY A 415 2.92 10.91 5.63
C GLY A 415 3.69 10.28 4.46
N VAL A 416 2.96 9.97 3.40
CA VAL A 416 3.52 9.61 2.10
C VAL A 416 2.87 10.49 1.05
N ALA A 417 3.65 10.96 0.08
CA ALA A 417 3.14 11.68 -1.08
C ALA A 417 3.74 11.12 -2.37
N ILE A 418 2.89 10.54 -3.21
CA ILE A 418 3.27 10.01 -4.52
C ILE A 418 2.72 10.95 -5.58
N ASN A 419 3.59 11.80 -6.10
CA ASN A 419 3.35 12.55 -7.32
C ASN A 419 4.23 11.99 -8.44
N PRO A 420 3.68 11.14 -9.32
CA PRO A 420 4.49 10.49 -10.36
C PRO A 420 4.79 11.42 -11.54
N TRP A 421 3.99 12.47 -11.78
CA TRP A 421 4.07 13.32 -12.99
C TRP A 421 5.47 13.93 -13.22
N PRO A 422 6.15 14.49 -12.21
CA PRO A 422 7.51 15.03 -12.38
C PRO A 422 8.54 13.96 -12.82
N VAL A 423 8.33 12.69 -12.49
CA VAL A 423 9.19 11.59 -12.95
C VAL A 423 8.95 11.34 -14.44
N VAL A 424 7.68 11.28 -14.85
CA VAL A 424 7.28 11.05 -16.25
C VAL A 424 7.55 12.26 -17.15
N ASP A 425 7.74 13.45 -16.58
CA ASP A 425 8.16 14.66 -17.30
C ASP A 425 9.66 14.63 -17.65
N LYS A 426 10.47 13.95 -16.84
CA LYS A 426 11.90 13.79 -17.07
C LYS A 426 12.15 12.62 -18.02
N THR A 427 12.14 12.88 -19.32
CA THR A 427 12.32 11.85 -20.36
C THR A 427 13.57 12.11 -21.21
N GLU A 428 14.27 11.05 -21.56
CA GLU A 428 15.45 11.09 -22.43
C GLU A 428 15.30 10.08 -23.57
N ALA A 429 15.65 10.46 -24.81
CA ALA A 429 15.57 9.54 -25.95
C ALA A 429 16.89 8.76 -26.11
N GLN A 430 16.82 7.42 -26.14
CA GLN A 430 17.97 6.56 -26.46
C GLN A 430 17.55 5.36 -27.33
N ALA A 431 18.16 5.23 -28.51
CA ALA A 431 17.82 4.19 -29.49
C ALA A 431 17.95 2.74 -28.95
N ARG A 432 18.79 2.51 -27.93
CA ARG A 432 18.96 1.18 -27.31
C ARG A 432 17.67 0.59 -26.75
N VAL A 433 16.72 1.42 -26.34
CA VAL A 433 15.45 0.96 -25.73
C VAL A 433 14.55 0.31 -26.78
N ALA A 434 14.62 0.72 -28.05
CA ALA A 434 13.90 0.07 -29.14
C ALA A 434 14.33 -1.40 -29.33
N GLN A 435 15.62 -1.69 -29.15
CA GLN A 435 16.15 -3.05 -29.28
C GLN A 435 15.59 -3.99 -28.21
N VAL A 436 15.33 -3.46 -27.00
CA VAL A 436 14.69 -4.23 -25.92
C VAL A 436 13.29 -4.64 -26.35
N ARG A 437 12.50 -3.72 -26.93
CA ARG A 437 11.16 -4.02 -27.45
C ARG A 437 11.19 -5.11 -28.53
N THR A 438 12.11 -5.02 -29.49
CA THR A 438 12.23 -6.04 -30.54
C THR A 438 12.60 -7.42 -29.97
N LYS A 439 13.53 -7.48 -29.00
CA LYS A 439 13.96 -8.75 -28.39
C LYS A 439 12.92 -9.32 -27.43
N ALA A 440 12.17 -8.47 -26.74
CA ALA A 440 11.15 -8.88 -25.78
C ALA A 440 9.82 -9.26 -26.45
N ALA A 441 9.68 -9.03 -27.76
CA ALA A 441 8.50 -9.42 -28.54
C ALA A 441 8.28 -10.93 -28.46
N GLY A 442 7.36 -11.37 -27.61
CA GLY A 442 6.87 -12.75 -27.56
C GLY A 442 5.66 -12.93 -28.47
N LYS A 443 5.35 -14.18 -28.82
CA LYS A 443 4.05 -14.57 -29.40
C LYS A 443 3.22 -15.26 -28.31
N PRO A 444 2.45 -14.54 -27.47
CA PRO A 444 1.62 -15.20 -26.48
C PRO A 444 0.38 -15.80 -27.17
N ALA A 445 0.52 -17.03 -27.68
CA ALA A 445 -0.63 -17.80 -28.16
C ALA A 445 -1.36 -18.51 -27.00
N VAL A 446 -0.71 -18.74 -25.85
CA VAL A 446 -1.28 -19.54 -24.75
C VAL A 446 -1.06 -18.94 -23.34
N THR A 447 0.08 -18.31 -23.05
CA THR A 447 0.39 -17.79 -21.69
C THR A 447 0.34 -16.27 -21.62
N TRP A 448 0.01 -15.71 -20.44
CA TRP A 448 -0.11 -14.27 -20.21
C TRP A 448 1.22 -13.60 -19.78
N TRP A 449 2.28 -14.38 -19.62
CA TRP A 449 3.64 -13.96 -19.27
C TRP A 449 4.71 -14.84 -19.94
N TRP A 450 5.96 -14.35 -20.03
CA TRP A 450 7.14 -15.08 -20.54
C TRP A 450 8.50 -14.47 -20.09
N ASP A 451 9.57 -15.28 -20.08
CA ASP A 451 10.94 -14.88 -19.65
C ASP A 451 11.89 -14.50 -20.79
#